data_AF-A0A969LJ94-F1
#
_entry.id   AF-A0A969LJ94-F1
#
_cell.length_a   1.000
_cell.length_b   1.000
_cell.length_c   1.000
_cell.angle_alpha   90.00
_cell.angle_beta   90.00
_cell.angle_gamma   90.00
#
_symmetry.space_group_name_H-M   'P 1'
#
loop_
_entity.id
_entity.type
_entity.pdbx_description
1 polymer ?
#
loop_
_entity_poly.entity_id
_entity_poly.type
_entity_poly.pdbx_seq_one_letter_code
_entity_poly.pdbx_strand_id
1 'polypeptide(L)'
;SHELHSSHGEGTISMKFPLIVLAALTVGSGFIPFGKFVSGDGKGLETHFNLLFSIAPVLLALTGISVAIYLFLYENEYPEKYSKKLGALYTGAKKKFYVDELYIFLTKKIIFNLIGRPVAWIDKNIVDGLMNGIASTTAAVSGFIKGIQSGKVQGYALYFFGGIVALAIVFLYWWK
;
A
#
# COMPACT_ATOMS: atom_id res chain seq x y z
N SER A 1 -41.08 -24.45 2.89
CA SER A 1 -40.31 -23.37 3.54
C SER A 1 -39.56 -23.93 4.73
N HIS A 2 -38.42 -24.57 4.54
CA HIS A 2 -37.49 -24.93 5.61
C HIS A 2 -36.15 -25.31 4.97
N GLU A 3 -35.27 -24.33 4.79
CA GLU A 3 -33.85 -24.55 4.58
C GLU A 3 -33.08 -23.82 5.69
N LEU A 4 -31.90 -24.36 6.01
CA LEU A 4 -30.80 -23.75 6.78
C LEU A 4 -30.81 -23.90 8.31
N HIS A 5 -30.35 -25.06 8.77
CA HIS A 5 -29.38 -25.13 9.87
C HIS A 5 -28.26 -26.11 9.48
N SER A 6 -27.32 -25.64 8.66
CA SER A 6 -26.05 -26.34 8.48
C SER A 6 -25.32 -26.32 9.81
N SER A 7 -25.29 -27.47 10.48
CA SER A 7 -24.42 -27.75 11.61
C SER A 7 -22.98 -27.42 11.20
N HIS A 8 -22.46 -26.27 11.67
CA HIS A 8 -21.04 -25.96 11.57
C HIS A 8 -20.33 -26.97 12.46
N GLY A 9 -19.93 -28.10 11.87
CA GLY A 9 -19.12 -29.11 12.52
C GLY A 9 -17.88 -28.43 13.11
N GLU A 10 -17.56 -28.78 14.35
CA GLU A 10 -16.37 -28.27 15.03
C GLU A 10 -15.18 -28.32 14.06
N GLY A 11 -14.51 -27.18 13.84
CA GLY A 11 -13.56 -27.01 12.75
C GLY A 11 -12.58 -28.18 12.58
N THR A 12 -12.22 -28.49 11.33
CA THR A 12 -11.30 -29.59 10.98
C THR A 12 -10.05 -29.58 11.88
N ILE A 13 -9.51 -30.77 12.18
CA ILE A 13 -8.33 -30.94 13.04
C ILE A 13 -7.15 -30.05 12.61
N SER A 14 -6.98 -29.83 11.30
CA SER A 14 -5.98 -28.90 10.74
C SER A 14 -6.16 -27.42 11.15
N MET A 15 -7.36 -27.00 11.56
CA MET A 15 -7.65 -25.66 12.12
C MET A 15 -7.55 -25.61 13.64
N LYS A 16 -7.96 -26.69 14.33
CA LYS A 16 -7.84 -26.81 15.80
C LYS A 16 -6.38 -26.93 16.26
N PHE A 17 -5.53 -27.57 15.45
CA PHE A 17 -4.13 -27.80 15.80
C PHE A 17 -3.37 -26.50 16.08
N PRO A 18 -3.37 -25.48 15.18
CA PRO A 18 -2.78 -24.17 15.50
C PRO A 18 -3.39 -23.48 16.73
N LEU A 19 -4.70 -23.56 16.93
CA LEU A 19 -5.39 -22.94 18.06
C LEU A 19 -4.99 -23.56 19.40
N ILE A 20 -4.89 -24.89 19.47
CA ILE A 20 -4.49 -25.61 20.69
C ILE A 20 -3.03 -25.33 21.02
N VAL A 21 -2.16 -25.34 20.02
CA VAL A 21 -0.73 -24.98 20.21
C VAL A 21 -0.62 -23.55 20.72
N LEU A 22 -1.35 -22.59 20.15
CA LEU A 22 -1.34 -21.20 20.60
C LEU A 22 -1.90 -21.04 22.03
N ALA A 23 -2.96 -21.76 22.38
CA ALA A 23 -3.51 -21.78 23.73
C ALA A 23 -2.49 -22.32 24.76
N ALA A 24 -1.83 -23.44 24.45
CA ALA A 24 -0.79 -24.01 25.30
C ALA A 24 0.39 -23.05 25.48
N LEU A 25 0.83 -22.39 24.39
CA LEU A 25 1.87 -21.37 24.45
C LEU A 25 1.44 -20.15 25.28
N THR A 26 0.18 -19.72 25.20
CA THR A 26 -0.33 -18.58 25.99
C THR A 26 -0.33 -18.89 27.48
N VAL A 27 -0.80 -20.08 27.86
CA VAL A 27 -0.76 -20.56 29.26
C VAL A 27 0.68 -20.67 29.74
N GLY A 28 1.57 -21.31 28.95
CA GLY A 28 2.98 -21.45 29.29
C GLY A 28 3.73 -20.11 29.38
N SER A 29 3.42 -19.16 28.48
CA SER A 29 3.99 -17.82 28.46
C SER A 29 3.65 -17.03 29.72
N GLY A 30 2.49 -17.24 30.35
CA GLY A 30 2.12 -16.56 31.59
C GLY A 30 3.04 -16.88 32.77
N PHE A 31 3.73 -18.03 32.75
CA PHE A 31 4.69 -18.43 33.78
C PHE A 31 6.11 -17.88 33.53
N ILE A 32 6.36 -17.30 32.35
CA ILE A 32 7.66 -16.69 32.03
C ILE A 32 7.69 -15.28 32.66
N PRO A 33 8.63 -14.98 33.57
CA PRO A 33 8.69 -13.68 34.24
C PRO A 33 9.31 -12.61 33.32
N PHE A 34 8.56 -12.17 32.31
CA PHE A 34 9.01 -11.16 31.34
C PHE A 34 9.48 -9.85 31.98
N GLY A 35 8.99 -9.49 33.17
CA GLY A 35 9.45 -8.32 33.93
C GLY A 35 10.93 -8.35 34.32
N LYS A 36 11.57 -9.53 34.33
CA LYS A 36 13.02 -9.68 34.54
C LYS A 36 13.82 -9.57 33.24
N PHE A 37 13.21 -9.88 32.09
CA PHE A 37 13.88 -9.96 30.79
C PHE A 37 13.68 -8.72 29.91
N VAL A 38 12.61 -7.94 30.16
CA VAL A 38 12.29 -6.72 29.42
C VAL A 38 12.35 -5.54 30.40
N SER A 39 13.55 -5.00 30.58
CA SER A 39 13.81 -3.84 31.43
C SER A 39 14.61 -2.81 30.64
N GLY A 40 14.14 -1.56 30.60
CA GLY A 40 14.76 -0.49 29.81
C GLY A 40 16.21 -0.17 30.20
N ASP A 41 16.61 -0.54 31.42
CA ASP A 41 17.91 -0.20 32.03
C ASP A 41 18.82 -1.43 32.28
N GLY A 42 18.50 -2.61 31.74
CA GLY A 42 19.34 -3.81 31.85
C GLY A 42 19.49 -4.41 33.26
N LYS A 43 18.83 -3.83 34.28
CA LYS A 43 18.69 -4.39 35.64
C LYS A 43 17.29 -4.97 35.79
N GLY A 44 17.18 -6.11 36.50
CA GLY A 44 15.88 -6.71 36.81
C GLY A 44 14.98 -5.70 37.53
N LEU A 45 13.76 -5.55 37.04
CA LEU A 45 12.83 -4.56 37.57
C LEU A 45 12.31 -5.07 38.93
N GLU A 46 12.89 -4.55 40.03
CA GLU A 46 12.42 -4.76 41.40
C GLU A 46 11.09 -4.00 41.57
N THR A 47 9.99 -4.58 41.06
CA THR A 47 8.65 -4.05 41.27
C THR A 47 8.25 -4.27 42.72
N HIS A 48 8.12 -3.19 43.50
CA HIS A 48 7.38 -3.24 44.75
C HIS A 48 5.96 -3.75 44.44
N PHE A 49 5.68 -4.99 44.84
CA PHE A 49 4.45 -5.70 44.52
C PHE A 49 3.29 -5.11 45.34
N ASN A 50 2.76 -4.00 44.86
CA ASN A 50 1.61 -3.37 45.47
C ASN A 50 0.36 -4.15 45.06
N LEU A 51 -0.13 -4.98 45.99
CA LEU A 51 -1.33 -5.81 45.81
C LEU A 51 -2.51 -5.01 45.23
N LEU A 52 -2.67 -3.75 45.65
CA LEU A 52 -3.72 -2.86 45.15
C LEU A 52 -3.63 -2.62 43.63
N PHE A 53 -2.44 -2.31 43.11
CA PHE A 53 -2.23 -2.06 41.67
C PHE A 53 -2.34 -3.34 40.83
N SER A 54 -2.14 -4.51 41.43
CA SER A 54 -2.30 -5.78 40.74
C SER A 54 -3.76 -6.25 40.70
N ILE A 55 -4.51 -6.02 41.79
CA ILE A 55 -5.91 -6.47 41.91
C ILE A 55 -6.88 -5.51 41.21
N ALA A 56 -6.60 -4.20 41.24
CA ALA A 56 -7.46 -3.18 40.63
C ALA A 56 -7.77 -3.43 39.13
N PRO A 57 -6.79 -3.67 38.24
CA PRO A 57 -7.08 -3.92 36.82
C PRO A 57 -7.81 -5.25 36.60
N VAL A 58 -7.55 -6.27 37.42
CA VAL A 58 -8.26 -7.56 37.34
C VAL A 58 -9.74 -7.39 37.67
N LEU A 59 -10.05 -6.68 38.76
CA LEU A 59 -11.43 -6.37 39.13
C LEU A 59 -12.12 -5.48 38.09
N LEU A 60 -11.41 -4.49 37.54
CA LEU A 60 -11.94 -3.63 36.48
C LEU A 60 -12.25 -4.43 35.21
N ALA A 61 -11.40 -5.38 34.82
CA ALA A 61 -11.64 -6.26 33.69
C ALA A 61 -12.86 -7.18 33.92
N LEU A 62 -12.95 -7.79 35.11
CA LEU A 62 -14.08 -8.66 35.47
C LEU A 62 -15.41 -7.91 35.49
N THR A 63 -15.44 -6.69 36.02
CA THR A 63 -16.65 -5.84 36.00
C THR A 63 -17.02 -5.46 34.56
N GLY A 64 -16.05 -5.09 33.73
CA GLY A 64 -16.27 -4.81 32.31
C GLY A 64 -16.86 -6.01 31.54
N ILE A 65 -16.32 -7.21 31.74
CA ILE A 65 -16.83 -8.45 31.14
C ILE A 65 -18.24 -8.76 31.64
N SER A 66 -18.50 -8.60 32.94
CA SER A 66 -19.82 -8.85 33.52
C SER A 66 -20.89 -7.91 32.94
N VAL A 67 -20.56 -6.63 32.79
CA VAL A 67 -21.43 -5.63 32.14
C VAL A 67 -21.67 -5.99 30.68
N ALA A 68 -20.63 -6.40 29.94
CA ALA A 68 -20.76 -6.82 28.56
C ALA A 68 -21.66 -8.06 28.41
N ILE A 69 -21.48 -9.08 29.25
CA ILE A 69 -22.34 -10.28 29.27
C ILE A 69 -23.80 -9.89 29.49
N TYR A 70 -24.08 -9.04 30.49
CA TYR A 70 -25.43 -8.59 30.78
C TYR A 70 -26.06 -7.81 29.61
N LEU A 71 -25.26 -7.00 28.92
CA LEU A 71 -25.72 -6.15 27.81
C LEU A 71 -25.91 -6.90 26.49
N PHE A 72 -25.11 -7.94 26.22
CA PHE A 72 -25.07 -8.62 24.92
C PHE A 72 -25.70 -10.02 24.90
N LEU A 73 -25.70 -10.77 26.02
CA LEU A 73 -26.28 -12.13 26.05
C LEU A 73 -27.76 -12.16 26.45
N TYR A 74 -28.23 -11.15 27.17
CA TYR A 74 -29.65 -11.02 27.51
C TYR A 74 -30.32 -10.09 26.51
N GLU A 75 -31.44 -10.54 25.94
CA GLU A 75 -32.25 -9.72 25.04
C GLU A 75 -32.81 -8.53 25.82
N ASN A 76 -32.25 -7.34 25.55
CA ASN A 76 -32.48 -6.18 26.38
C ASN A 76 -32.44 -4.90 25.55
N GLU A 77 -33.25 -3.90 25.93
CA GLU A 77 -33.36 -2.63 25.20
C GLU A 77 -32.28 -1.62 25.61
N TYR A 78 -31.51 -1.90 26.67
CA TYR A 78 -30.49 -1.00 27.20
C TYR A 78 -29.37 -0.64 26.21
N PRO A 79 -28.81 -1.54 25.38
CA PRO A 79 -27.79 -1.18 24.38
C PRO A 79 -28.31 -0.11 23.41
N GLU A 80 -29.59 -0.22 23.02
CA GLU A 80 -30.24 0.76 22.14
C GLU A 80 -30.51 2.08 22.85
N LYS A 81 -30.93 2.05 24.12
CA LYS A 81 -31.13 3.26 24.95
C LYS A 81 -29.81 4.01 25.19
N TYR A 82 -28.71 3.30 25.45
CA TYR A 82 -27.39 3.92 25.66
C TYR A 82 -26.81 4.47 24.34
N SER A 83 -26.98 3.75 23.23
CA SER A 83 -26.53 4.25 21.92
C SER A 83 -27.28 5.52 21.48
N LYS A 84 -28.58 5.64 21.75
CA LYS A 84 -29.36 6.86 21.51
C LYS A 84 -28.92 8.04 22.38
N LYS A 85 -28.57 7.81 23.65
CA LYS A 85 -28.06 8.86 24.57
C LYS A 85 -26.67 9.37 24.18
N LEU A 86 -25.80 8.47 23.73
CA LEU A 86 -24.42 8.80 23.34
C LEU A 86 -24.31 9.34 21.90
N GLY A 87 -25.34 9.16 21.07
CA GLY A 87 -25.57 9.85 19.80
C GLY A 87 -24.32 10.03 18.93
N ALA A 88 -23.71 11.22 19.00
CA ALA A 88 -22.53 11.58 18.23
C ALA A 88 -21.28 10.77 18.59
N LEU A 89 -21.03 10.50 19.88
CA LEU A 89 -19.89 9.70 20.33
C LEU A 89 -20.04 8.24 19.91
N TYR A 90 -21.25 7.69 20.07
CA TYR A 90 -21.55 6.33 19.62
C TYR A 90 -21.42 6.21 18.10
N THR A 91 -21.94 7.17 17.34
CA THR A 91 -21.84 7.19 15.88
C THR A 91 -20.38 7.33 15.43
N GLY A 92 -19.58 8.14 16.12
CA GLY A 92 -18.14 8.26 15.90
C GLY A 92 -17.41 6.94 16.13
N ALA A 93 -17.56 6.33 17.30
CA ALA A 93 -16.95 5.03 17.62
C ALA A 93 -17.40 3.92 16.65
N LYS A 94 -18.69 3.90 16.28
CA LYS A 94 -19.26 2.96 15.31
C LYS A 94 -18.62 3.10 13.92
N LYS A 95 -18.30 4.33 13.50
CA LYS A 95 -17.60 4.62 12.24
C LYS A 95 -16.08 4.62 12.38
N LYS A 96 -15.52 3.89 13.35
CA LYS A 96 -14.06 3.81 13.58
C LYS A 96 -13.41 5.22 13.69
N PHE A 97 -14.12 6.15 14.33
CA PHE A 97 -13.73 7.56 14.48
C PHE A 97 -13.45 8.30 13.16
N TYR A 98 -14.09 7.90 12.06
CA TYR A 98 -13.90 8.50 10.73
C TYR A 98 -12.48 8.43 10.18
N VAL A 99 -11.63 7.58 10.78
CA VAL A 99 -10.22 7.46 10.40
C VAL A 99 -10.10 6.93 8.97
N ASP A 100 -10.92 5.94 8.61
CA ASP A 100 -10.92 5.33 7.28
C ASP A 100 -11.38 6.34 6.21
N GLU A 101 -12.46 7.08 6.49
CA GLU A 101 -12.96 8.14 5.61
C GLU A 101 -11.95 9.27 5.42
N LEU A 102 -11.21 9.63 6.48
CA LEU A 102 -10.13 10.61 6.41
C LEU A 102 -8.97 10.12 5.53
N TYR A 103 -8.58 8.85 5.64
CA TYR A 103 -7.55 8.27 4.77
C TYR A 103 -7.99 8.29 3.31
N ILE A 104 -9.22 7.89 3.00
CA ILE A 104 -9.76 7.92 1.64
C ILE A 104 -9.86 9.35 1.11
N PHE A 105 -10.25 10.30 1.96
CA PHE A 105 -10.30 11.72 1.60
C PHE A 105 -8.90 12.27 1.29
N LEU A 106 -7.92 12.04 2.17
CA LEU A 106 -6.55 12.51 1.99
C LEU A 106 -5.93 11.92 0.72
N THR A 107 -6.06 10.62 0.53
CA THR A 107 -5.50 9.95 -0.66
C THR A 107 -6.20 10.38 -1.95
N LYS A 108 -7.54 10.28 -2.00
CA LYS A 108 -8.26 10.50 -3.26
C LYS A 108 -8.48 11.97 -3.59
N LYS A 109 -8.85 12.77 -2.60
CA LYS A 109 -9.18 14.17 -2.83
C LYS A 109 -7.93 15.04 -2.87
N ILE A 110 -6.99 14.81 -1.96
CA ILE A 110 -5.79 15.65 -1.86
C ILE A 110 -4.71 15.10 -2.79
N ILE A 111 -4.23 13.87 -2.57
CA ILE A 111 -3.07 13.37 -3.32
C ILE A 111 -3.36 13.22 -4.82
N PHE A 112 -4.42 12.50 -5.22
CA PHE A 112 -4.67 12.29 -6.66
C PHE A 112 -5.05 13.59 -7.39
N ASN A 113 -5.81 14.48 -6.78
CA ASN A 113 -6.25 15.70 -7.44
C ASN A 113 -5.15 16.77 -7.49
N LEU A 114 -4.38 16.91 -6.40
CA LEU A 114 -3.39 17.98 -6.25
C LEU A 114 -2.03 17.61 -6.85
N ILE A 115 -1.65 16.33 -6.78
CA ILE A 115 -0.34 15.85 -7.25
C ILE A 115 -0.51 14.95 -8.48
N GLY A 116 -1.45 14.00 -8.44
CA GLY A 116 -1.62 13.03 -9.52
C GLY A 116 -2.01 13.67 -10.86
N ARG A 117 -2.97 14.59 -10.86
CA ARG A 117 -3.41 15.30 -12.08
C ARG A 117 -2.31 16.12 -12.76
N PRO A 118 -1.56 17.01 -12.07
CA PRO A 118 -0.51 17.77 -12.73
C PRO A 118 0.62 16.88 -13.24
N VAL A 119 1.00 15.84 -12.50
CA VAL A 119 2.03 14.89 -12.97
C VAL A 119 1.56 14.15 -14.22
N ALA A 120 0.31 13.64 -14.23
CA ALA A 120 -0.25 12.98 -15.41
C ALA A 120 -0.41 13.92 -16.61
N TRP A 121 -0.68 15.20 -16.37
CA TRP A 121 -0.72 16.20 -17.44
C TRP A 121 0.68 16.46 -18.02
N ILE A 122 1.71 16.58 -17.17
CA ILE A 122 3.10 16.75 -17.61
C ILE A 122 3.53 15.57 -18.49
N ASP A 123 3.27 14.34 -18.05
CA ASP A 123 3.62 13.13 -18.80
C ASP A 123 2.97 13.13 -20.20
N LYS A 124 1.65 13.33 -20.26
CA LYS A 124 0.90 13.31 -21.53
C LYS A 124 1.17 14.46 -22.48
N ASN A 125 1.58 15.63 -21.98
CA ASN A 125 1.76 16.82 -22.83
C ASN A 125 3.22 17.07 -23.15
N ILE A 126 4.10 16.95 -22.16
CA ILE A 126 5.52 17.26 -22.30
C ILE A 126 6.26 16.00 -22.76
N VAL A 127 6.16 14.89 -22.04
CA VAL A 127 6.94 13.69 -22.34
C VAL A 127 6.49 13.07 -23.66
N ASP A 128 5.18 12.82 -23.81
CA ASP A 128 4.62 12.30 -25.06
C ASP A 128 4.82 13.28 -26.23
N GLY A 129 4.69 14.59 -25.98
CA GLY A 129 4.92 15.63 -26.97
C GLY A 129 6.36 15.62 -27.51
N LEU A 130 7.34 15.50 -26.61
CA LEU A 130 8.75 15.36 -26.97
C LEU A 130 9.00 14.08 -27.79
N MET A 131 8.43 12.95 -27.37
CA MET A 131 8.57 11.67 -28.08
C MET A 131 8.01 11.76 -29.51
N ASN A 132 6.82 12.36 -29.67
CA ASN A 132 6.22 12.59 -30.99
C ASN A 132 7.05 13.57 -31.84
N GLY A 133 7.68 14.56 -31.21
CA GLY A 133 8.63 15.47 -31.87
C GLY A 133 9.86 14.76 -32.42
N ILE A 134 10.47 13.87 -31.64
CA ILE A 134 11.61 13.04 -32.07
C ILE A 134 11.18 12.11 -33.21
N ALA A 135 10.03 11.45 -33.08
CA ALA A 135 9.52 10.54 -34.10
C ALA A 135 9.23 11.27 -35.42
N SER A 136 8.57 12.43 -35.38
CA SER A 136 8.28 13.24 -36.58
C SER A 136 9.55 13.78 -37.23
N THR A 137 10.53 14.24 -36.45
CA THR A 137 11.83 14.69 -36.98
C THR A 137 12.56 13.55 -37.66
N THR A 138 12.58 12.37 -37.04
CA THR A 138 13.22 11.17 -37.61
C THR A 138 12.52 10.73 -38.91
N ALA A 139 11.18 10.77 -38.93
CA ALA A 139 10.41 10.46 -40.12
C ALA A 139 10.66 11.47 -41.25
N ALA A 140 10.78 12.77 -40.93
CA ALA A 140 11.14 13.80 -41.90
C ALA A 140 12.53 13.55 -42.50
N VAL A 141 13.55 13.31 -41.65
CA VAL A 141 14.91 12.95 -42.08
C VAL A 141 14.89 11.70 -42.95
N SER A 142 14.15 10.67 -42.55
CA SER A 142 13.98 9.45 -43.36
C SER A 142 13.34 9.74 -44.72
N GLY A 143 12.38 10.67 -44.79
CA GLY A 143 11.75 11.10 -46.04
C GLY A 143 12.76 11.77 -46.98
N PHE A 144 13.60 12.66 -46.47
CA PHE A 144 14.69 13.28 -47.24
C PHE A 144 15.69 12.23 -47.77
N ILE A 145 16.13 11.31 -46.92
CA ILE A 145 17.06 10.23 -47.31
C ILE A 145 16.43 9.32 -48.38
N LYS A 146 15.15 8.98 -48.23
CA LYS A 146 14.42 8.15 -49.20
C LYS A 146 14.32 8.82 -50.57
N GLY A 147 14.20 10.14 -50.62
CA GLY A 147 14.22 10.91 -51.87
C GLY A 147 15.56 10.83 -52.63
N ILE A 148 16.69 10.68 -51.91
CA ILE A 148 18.02 10.50 -52.51
C ILE A 148 18.19 9.09 -53.11
N GLN A 149 17.45 8.11 -52.60
CA GLN A 149 17.47 6.74 -53.11
C GLN A 149 16.57 6.59 -54.35
N SER A 150 17.11 6.92 -55.52
CA SER A 150 16.38 6.86 -56.81
C SER A 150 16.26 5.45 -57.41
N GLY A 151 16.90 4.43 -56.84
CA GLY A 151 16.90 3.05 -57.35
C GLY A 151 17.64 2.84 -58.67
N LYS A 152 18.21 3.90 -59.28
CA LYS A 152 18.96 3.83 -60.54
C LYS A 152 20.45 3.58 -60.26
N VAL A 153 20.99 2.46 -60.75
CA VAL A 153 22.39 2.05 -60.56
C VAL A 153 23.40 3.14 -60.99
N GLN A 154 23.07 3.90 -62.04
CA GLN A 154 23.90 5.02 -62.53
C GLN A 154 24.07 6.16 -61.51
N GLY A 155 23.03 6.44 -60.70
CA GLY A 155 23.10 7.47 -59.66
C GLY A 155 24.05 7.07 -58.53
N TYR A 156 24.02 5.80 -58.13
CA TYR A 156 24.95 5.26 -57.13
C TYR A 156 26.41 5.32 -57.62
N ALA A 157 26.66 5.01 -58.89
CA ALA A 157 27.99 5.14 -59.48
C ALA A 157 28.51 6.59 -59.43
N LEU A 158 27.66 7.58 -59.72
CA LEU A 158 28.02 9.00 -59.63
C LEU A 158 28.41 9.41 -58.20
N TYR A 159 27.61 9.02 -57.20
CA TYR A 159 27.92 9.29 -55.79
C TYR A 159 29.23 8.62 -55.33
N PHE A 160 29.51 7.41 -55.82
CA PHE A 160 30.74 6.68 -55.50
C PHE A 160 32.00 7.39 -56.05
N PHE A 161 32.02 7.74 -57.34
CA PHE A 161 33.15 8.48 -57.92
C PHE A 161 33.30 9.88 -57.32
N GLY A 162 32.19 10.59 -57.07
CA GLY A 162 32.20 11.89 -56.38
C GLY A 162 32.79 11.80 -54.97
N GLY A 163 32.45 10.74 -54.22
CA GLY A 163 33.01 10.48 -52.90
C GLY A 163 34.52 10.23 -52.90
N ILE A 164 35.02 9.47 -53.89
CA ILE A 164 36.48 9.24 -54.05
C ILE A 164 37.21 10.56 -54.31
N VAL A 165 36.70 11.39 -55.22
CA VAL A 165 37.31 12.69 -55.54
C VAL A 165 37.28 13.63 -54.33
N ALA A 166 36.15 13.70 -53.62
CA ALA A 166 36.03 14.52 -52.41
C ALA A 166 37.00 14.08 -51.31
N LEU A 167 37.11 12.77 -51.05
CA LEU A 167 38.06 12.23 -50.08
C LEU A 167 39.52 12.51 -50.47
N ALA A 168 39.86 12.38 -51.76
CA ALA A 168 41.19 12.71 -52.25
C ALA A 168 41.54 14.19 -52.06
N ILE A 169 40.59 15.10 -52.29
CA ILE A 169 40.77 16.54 -52.06
C ILE A 169 40.96 16.83 -50.57
N VAL A 170 40.12 16.26 -49.70
CA VAL A 170 40.26 16.42 -48.24
C VAL A 170 41.62 15.91 -47.78
N PHE A 171 42.03 14.73 -48.24
CA PHE A 171 43.32 14.15 -47.88
C PHE A 171 44.50 15.02 -48.35
N LEU A 172 44.47 15.52 -49.59
CA LEU A 172 45.50 16.42 -50.11
C LEU A 172 45.54 17.77 -49.36
N TYR A 173 44.38 18.27 -48.92
CA TYR A 173 44.29 19.50 -48.14
C TYR A 173 44.81 19.30 -46.71
N TRP A 174 44.56 18.13 -46.12
CA TRP A 174 44.97 17.81 -44.75
C TRP A 174 46.44 17.35 -44.65
N TRP A 175 47.00 16.85 -45.75
CA TRP A 175 48.40 16.41 -45.86
C TRP A 175 49.37 17.59 -46.10
N LYS A 176 48.85 18.81 -46.28
CA LYS A 176 49.62 20.04 -46.43
C LYS A 176 49.85 20.71 -45.08
#